data_AF-A0A7N4V3G2-F1
#
_entry.id   AF-A0A7N4V3G2-F1
#
_cell.length_a   1.000
_cell.length_b   1.000
_cell.length_c   1.000
_cell.angle_alpha   90.00
_cell.angle_beta   90.00
_cell.angle_gamma   90.00
#
_symmetry.space_group_name_H-M   'P 1'
#
loop_
_entity.id
_entity.type
_entity.pdbx_description
1 polymer ?
#
loop_
_entity_poly.entity_id
_entity_poly.type
_entity_poly.pdbx_seq_one_letter_code
_entity_poly.pdbx_strand_id
1 'polypeptide(L)'
;YDVLMKQDCETILLQEGINGKFLLRDSESVPGALCLCVLFQNKIYTYRIKKEKHGYFSMESEKRGKKELFPNLKELIFKYEKPDQGLVIHLRYPVVKNTTYQSWKDPPDISEKDDYGKNLHVKI
;
A
#
# COMPACT_ATOMS: atom_id res chain seq x y z
N TYR A 1 4.48 10.66 0.23
CA TYR A 1 4.42 9.24 0.62
C TYR A 1 3.51 9.20 1.82
N ASP A 2 2.50 8.34 1.79
CA ASP A 2 1.52 8.30 2.87
C ASP A 2 2.09 7.43 3.98
N VAL A 3 1.92 7.87 5.22
CA VAL A 3 2.18 7.07 6.40
C VAL A 3 1.08 6.01 6.48
N LEU A 4 1.21 4.95 5.68
CA LEU A 4 0.34 3.78 5.72
C LEU A 4 1.03 2.70 6.57
N MET A 5 0.35 2.26 7.63
CA MET A 5 0.87 1.21 8.50
C MET A 5 0.88 -0.15 7.79
N LYS A 6 1.78 -1.04 8.21
CA LYS A 6 1.89 -2.42 7.71
C LYS A 6 0.55 -3.12 7.77
N GLN A 7 -0.15 -3.04 8.90
CA GLN A 7 -1.43 -3.71 9.08
C GLN A 7 -2.49 -3.22 8.07
N ASP A 8 -2.53 -1.91 7.81
CA ASP A 8 -3.49 -1.32 6.87
C ASP A 8 -3.16 -1.69 5.43
N CYS A 9 -1.87 -1.70 5.08
CA CYS A 9 -1.40 -2.25 3.82
C CYS A 9 -1.82 -3.72 3.66
N GLU A 10 -1.70 -4.52 4.72
CA GLU A 10 -2.08 -5.93 4.68
C GLU A 10 -3.59 -6.10 4.48
N THR A 11 -4.40 -5.34 5.20
CA THR A 11 -5.85 -5.31 5.04
C THR A 11 -6.24 -4.94 3.61
N ILE A 12 -5.72 -3.85 3.05
CA ILE A 12 -6.08 -3.38 1.69
C ILE A 12 -5.75 -4.44 0.64
N LEU A 13 -4.52 -4.97 0.68
CA LEU A 13 -4.08 -5.95 -0.31
C LEU A 13 -4.85 -7.26 -0.21
N LEU A 14 -5.06 -7.78 1.01
CA LEU A 14 -5.82 -9.02 1.22
C LEU A 14 -7.30 -8.87 0.86
N GLN A 15 -7.92 -7.72 1.12
CA GLN A 15 -9.30 -7.43 0.73
C GLN A 15 -9.48 -7.45 -0.79
N GLU A 16 -8.52 -6.91 -1.55
CA GLU A 16 -8.57 -6.98 -3.00
C GLU A 16 -8.28 -8.39 -3.55
N GLY A 17 -7.37 -9.14 -2.93
CA GLY A 17 -7.14 -10.56 -3.24
C GLY A 17 -6.50 -10.85 -4.60
N ILE A 18 -6.01 -9.82 -5.32
CA ILE A 18 -5.46 -9.96 -6.68
C ILE A 18 -3.94 -10.21 -6.63
N ASN A 19 -3.47 -11.34 -7.17
CA ASN A 19 -2.04 -11.61 -7.30
C ASN A 19 -1.32 -10.49 -8.11
N GLY A 20 -0.16 -10.03 -7.63
CA GLY A 20 0.58 -8.93 -8.25
C GLY A 20 -0.03 -7.55 -8.00
N LYS A 21 -1.07 -7.45 -7.16
CA LYS A 21 -1.52 -6.17 -6.59
C LYS A 21 -0.44 -5.64 -5.65
N PHE A 22 -0.15 -4.34 -5.73
CA PHE A 22 0.94 -3.76 -4.97
C PHE A 22 0.70 -2.31 -4.55
N LEU A 23 1.44 -1.89 -3.52
CA LEU A 23 1.50 -0.49 -3.09
C LEU A 23 2.89 -0.14 -2.52
N LEU A 24 3.18 1.16 -2.44
CA LEU A 24 4.34 1.70 -1.76
C LEU A 24 3.91 2.43 -0.48
N ARG A 25 4.66 2.22 0.60
CA ARG A 25 4.50 2.91 1.89
C ARG A 25 5.85 3.26 2.50
N ASP A 26 5.85 4.13 3.50
CA ASP A 26 7.04 4.36 4.32
C ASP A 26 7.36 3.12 5.18
N SER A 27 8.65 2.90 5.43
CA SER A 27 9.11 1.82 6.29
C SER A 27 9.00 2.22 7.75
N GLU A 28 8.22 1.47 8.54
CA GLU A 28 8.10 1.67 10.00
C GLU A 28 9.40 1.36 10.76
N SER A 29 10.22 0.45 10.22
CA SER A 29 11.44 -0.02 10.89
C SER A 29 12.70 0.74 10.50
N VAL A 30 12.70 1.41 9.35
CA VAL A 30 13.88 2.08 8.80
C VAL A 30 13.48 3.47 8.32
N PRO A 31 13.78 4.53 9.09
CA PRO A 31 13.49 5.90 8.70
C PRO A 31 14.03 6.25 7.31
N GLY A 32 13.19 6.85 6.47
CA GLY A 32 13.54 7.30 5.13
C GLY A 32 13.56 6.19 4.05
N ALA A 33 13.44 4.92 4.42
CA ALA A 33 13.25 3.82 3.48
C ALA A 33 11.76 3.63 3.13
N LEU A 34 11.51 3.06 1.96
CA LEU A 34 10.18 2.69 1.50
C LEU A 34 10.01 1.17 1.54
N CYS A 35 8.77 0.72 1.57
CA CYS A 35 8.38 -0.67 1.45
C CYS A 35 7.47 -0.85 0.24
N LEU A 36 7.90 -1.69 -0.71
CA LEU A 36 7.06 -2.22 -1.78
C LEU A 36 6.37 -3.48 -1.26
N CYS A 37 5.05 -3.43 -1.14
CA CYS A 37 4.25 -4.53 -0.64
C CYS A 37 3.47 -5.14 -1.81
N VAL A 38 3.58 -6.45 -2.01
CA VAL A 38 2.99 -7.19 -3.14
C VAL A 38 2.19 -8.38 -2.60
N LEU A 39 0.96 -8.55 -3.07
CA LEU A 39 0.16 -9.74 -2.79
C LEU A 39 0.50 -10.87 -3.77
N PHE A 40 0.77 -12.06 -3.24
CA PHE A 40 0.84 -13.28 -4.02
C PHE A 40 0.40 -14.49 -3.19
N GLN A 41 -0.53 -15.28 -3.71
CA GLN A 41 -1.04 -16.49 -3.05
C GLN A 41 -1.47 -16.23 -1.59
N ASN A 42 -2.28 -15.18 -1.39
CA ASN A 42 -2.80 -14.76 -0.09
C ASN A 42 -1.71 -14.43 0.97
N LYS A 43 -0.49 -14.12 0.51
CA LYS A 43 0.63 -13.68 1.34
C LYS A 43 1.19 -12.37 0.82
N ILE A 44 1.63 -11.52 1.74
CA ILE A 44 2.18 -10.22 1.40
C ILE A 44 3.69 -10.27 1.53
N TYR A 45 4.33 -10.00 0.40
CA TYR A 45 5.78 -9.93 0.29
C TYR A 45 6.18 -8.47 0.35
N THR A 46 7.10 -8.14 1.26
CA THR A 46 7.56 -6.78 1.49
C THR A 46 9.02 -6.66 1.09
N TYR A 47 9.30 -5.82 0.10
CA TYR A 47 10.64 -5.50 -0.36
C TYR A 47 11.02 -4.09 0.08
N ARG A 48 12.18 -3.93 0.73
CA ARG A 48 12.64 -2.62 1.16
C ARG A 48 13.31 -1.88 0.00
N ILE A 49 12.91 -0.64 -0.22
CA ILE A 49 13.55 0.27 -1.17
C ILE A 49 14.31 1.32 -0.37
N LYS A 50 15.62 1.41 -0.61
CA LYS A 50 16.50 2.40 0.00
C LYS A 50 16.62 3.61 -0.92
N LYS A 51 16.62 4.79 -0.31
CA LYS A 51 17.07 6.03 -0.95
C LYS A 51 18.58 6.08 -0.82
N GLU A 52 19.25 6.11 -1.96
CA GLU A 52 20.69 6.13 -2.10
C GLU A 52 21.21 7.56 -2.25
N LYS A 53 22.53 7.71 -2.27
CA LYS A 53 23.17 9.00 -2.54
C LYS A 53 22.74 9.55 -3.90
N HIS A 54 22.74 10.87 -4.04
CA HIS A 54 22.38 11.58 -5.28
C HIS A 54 20.95 11.30 -5.78
N GLY A 55 20.03 10.91 -4.89
CA GLY A 55 18.62 10.75 -5.23
C GLY A 55 18.26 9.43 -5.92
N TYR A 56 19.21 8.50 -6.05
CA TYR A 56 18.95 7.18 -6.60
C TYR A 56 18.16 6.29 -5.61
N PHE A 57 17.60 5.21 -6.13
CA PHE A 57 16.86 4.20 -5.38
C PHE A 57 17.45 2.83 -5.66
N SER A 58 17.41 1.96 -4.65
CA SER A 58 17.75 0.54 -4.81
C SER A 58 16.77 -0.33 -4.04
N MET A 59 16.51 -1.54 -4.53
CA MET A 59 15.67 -2.52 -3.83
C MET A 59 16.53 -3.59 -3.18
N GLU A 60 16.23 -3.89 -1.91
CA GLU A 60 16.73 -5.08 -1.24
C GLU A 60 15.87 -6.27 -1.70
N SER A 61 16.40 -7.08 -2.62
CA SER A 61 15.80 -8.36 -3.02
C SER A 61 16.69 -9.53 -2.59
N GLU A 62 16.08 -10.70 -2.38
CA GLU A 62 16.76 -11.89 -1.87
C GLU A 62 17.76 -12.49 -2.87
N LYS A 63 17.62 -12.17 -4.17
CA LYS A 63 18.58 -12.63 -5.19
C LYS A 63 19.89 -11.86 -5.00
N ARG A 64 20.87 -12.52 -4.38
CA ARG A 64 22.27 -12.08 -4.29
C ARG A 64 22.79 -11.75 -5.70
N GLY A 65 22.78 -10.47 -6.02
CA GLY A 65 23.22 -9.92 -7.30
C GLY A 65 23.72 -8.49 -7.12
N LYS A 66 24.12 -7.86 -8.24
CA LYS A 66 24.57 -6.47 -8.27
C LYS A 66 23.42 -5.55 -7.84
N LYS A 67 23.67 -4.70 -6.84
CA LYS A 67 22.75 -3.64 -6.42
C LYS A 67 22.45 -2.73 -7.61
N GLU A 68 21.21 -2.71 -8.07
CA GLU A 68 20.80 -1.91 -9.22
C GLU A 68 20.39 -0.50 -8.79
N LEU A 69 21.00 0.47 -9.48
CA LEU A 69 20.80 1.92 -9.45
C LEU A 69 19.55 2.38 -10.20
N PHE A 70 18.49 2.89 -9.56
CA PHE A 70 17.38 3.53 -10.27
C PHE A 70 17.35 5.04 -10.02
N PRO A 71 17.24 5.91 -11.04
CA PRO A 71 17.25 7.36 -10.84
C PRO A 71 15.94 7.89 -10.20
N ASN A 72 14.86 7.11 -10.27
CA ASN A 72 13.59 7.44 -9.64
C ASN A 72 12.77 6.15 -9.38
N LEU A 73 11.72 6.27 -8.55
CA LEU A 73 10.85 5.13 -8.25
C LEU A 73 10.07 4.61 -9.45
N LYS A 74 9.72 5.46 -10.42
CA LYS A 74 8.95 5.05 -11.59
C LYS A 74 9.73 4.03 -12.42
N GLU A 75 11.02 4.26 -12.62
CA GLU A 75 11.89 3.33 -13.34
C GLU A 75 12.12 2.02 -12.58
N LEU A 76 12.25 2.11 -11.25
CA LEU A 76 12.30 0.93 -10.39
C LEU A 76 11.01 0.10 -10.54
N ILE A 77 9.83 0.71 -10.45
CA ILE A 77 8.56 0.00 -10.62
C ILE A 77 8.45 -0.60 -12.03
N PHE A 78 8.76 0.18 -13.08
CA PHE A 78 8.71 -0.27 -14.47
C PHE A 78 9.62 -1.49 -14.74
N LYS A 79 10.78 -1.56 -14.08
CA LYS A 79 11.64 -2.73 -14.11
C LYS A 79 10.89 -3.96 -13.57
N TYR A 80 10.32 -3.85 -12.37
CA TYR A 80 9.67 -4.95 -11.66
C TYR A 80 8.25 -5.30 -12.13
N GLU A 81 7.65 -4.50 -13.01
CA GLU A 81 6.46 -4.87 -13.79
C GLU A 81 6.75 -6.00 -14.79
N LYS A 82 8.03 -6.20 -15.16
CA LYS A 82 8.45 -7.27 -16.06
C LYS A 82 8.61 -8.59 -15.28
N PRO A 83 8.31 -9.74 -15.90
CA PRO A 83 8.58 -11.04 -15.30
C PRO A 83 10.07 -11.28 -15.02
N ASP A 84 10.34 -12.24 -14.15
CA ASP A 84 11.67 -12.79 -13.85
C ASP A 84 12.72 -11.82 -13.28
N GLN A 85 12.31 -10.63 -12.81
CA GLN A 85 13.22 -9.65 -12.18
C GLN A 85 13.57 -9.96 -10.72
N GLY A 86 13.16 -11.11 -10.18
CA GLY A 86 13.53 -11.55 -8.84
C GLY A 86 12.56 -11.20 -7.71
N LEU A 87 11.36 -10.71 -8.05
CA LEU A 87 10.22 -10.73 -7.13
C LEU A 87 9.52 -12.09 -7.18
N VAL A 88 8.71 -12.38 -6.17
CA VAL A 88 7.84 -13.58 -6.14
C VAL A 88 6.82 -13.58 -7.28
N ILE A 89 6.36 -12.39 -7.67
CA ILE A 89 5.52 -12.12 -8.82
C ILE A 89 5.85 -10.72 -9.35
N HIS A 90 5.74 -10.53 -10.66
CA HIS A 90 5.89 -9.19 -11.25
C HIS A 90 4.74 -8.27 -10.83
N LEU A 91 5.01 -6.98 -10.80
CA LEU A 91 4.03 -5.95 -10.45
C LEU A 91 2.99 -5.85 -11.58
N ARG A 92 1.70 -5.86 -11.22
CA ARG A 92 0.61 -5.83 -12.22
C ARG A 92 -0.36 -4.70 -11.99
N TYR A 93 -0.78 -4.52 -10.74
CA TYR A 93 -1.92 -3.67 -10.42
C TYR A 93 -1.59 -2.78 -9.21
N PRO A 94 -1.35 -1.47 -9.42
CA PRO A 94 -1.17 -0.57 -8.29
C PRO A 94 -2.49 -0.45 -7.51
N VAL A 95 -2.40 -0.31 -6.19
CA VAL A 95 -3.55 0.13 -5.38
C VAL A 95 -3.86 1.59 -5.75
N VAL A 96 -5.08 1.81 -6.24
CA VAL A 96 -5.61 3.14 -6.46
C VAL A 96 -6.15 3.62 -5.13
N LYS A 97 -5.63 4.73 -4.61
CA LYS A 97 -6.16 5.35 -3.39
C LYS A 97 -7.54 5.92 -3.69
N ASN A 98 -8.59 5.14 -3.43
CA ASN A 98 -9.91 5.72 -3.26
C ASN A 98 -9.91 6.40 -1.89
N THR A 99 -10.08 7.72 -1.88
CA THR A 99 -10.20 8.57 -0.69
C THR A 99 -11.27 8.08 0.30
N THR A 100 -12.18 7.20 -0.13
CA THR A 100 -13.22 6.60 0.70
C THR A 100 -12.72 5.63 1.77
N TYR A 101 -11.60 4.92 1.58
CA TYR A 101 -11.10 3.98 2.61
C TYR A 101 -10.56 4.67 3.87
N GLN A 102 -10.19 5.96 3.78
CA GLN A 102 -9.83 6.74 4.96
C GLN A 102 -11.07 7.25 5.72
N SER A 103 -12.19 7.49 5.03
CA SER A 103 -13.43 8.00 5.63
C SER A 103 -14.09 7.04 6.63
N TRP A 104 -13.79 5.73 6.59
CA TRP A 104 -14.31 4.75 7.56
C TRP A 104 -13.42 4.61 8.80
N LYS A 105 -12.20 5.17 8.76
CA LYS A 105 -11.28 5.22 9.91
C LYS A 105 -11.42 6.49 10.73
N ASP A 106 -12.02 7.52 10.16
CA ASP A 106 -12.55 8.63 10.94
C ASP A 106 -13.88 8.17 11.56
N PRO A 107 -14.05 8.22 12.90
CA PRO A 107 -15.37 8.04 13.47
C PRO A 107 -16.30 9.07 12.84
N PRO A 108 -17.57 8.71 12.53
CA PRO A 108 -18.54 9.73 12.13
C PRO A 108 -18.52 10.81 13.20
N ASP A 109 -18.37 12.07 12.77
CA ASP A 109 -18.48 13.23 13.65
C ASP A 109 -19.90 13.24 14.24
N ILE A 110 -20.07 12.61 15.40
CA ILE A 110 -21.29 12.69 16.20
C ILE A 110 -21.24 14.05 16.89
N SER A 111 -21.42 15.11 16.11
CA SER A 111 -21.93 16.37 16.62
C SER A 111 -23.46 16.29 16.57
N GLU A 112 -24.04 15.67 17.60
CA GLU A 112 -25.47 15.71 17.86
C GLU A 112 -25.95 17.17 17.97
N LYS A 113 -26.84 17.57 17.06
CA LYS A 113 -27.93 18.52 17.35
C LYS A 113 -29.20 18.04 16.65
N ASP A 114 -29.92 17.20 17.37
CA ASP A 114 -31.37 17.16 17.57
C ASP A 114 -32.28 17.86 16.54
N ASP A 115 -33.16 17.07 15.92
CA ASP A 115 -34.63 17.24 15.84
C ASP A 115 -35.20 16.75 14.50
N TYR A 116 -35.43 15.43 14.40
CA TYR A 116 -36.55 14.93 13.59
C TYR A 116 -37.11 13.65 14.20
N GLY A 117 -37.62 13.79 15.42
CA GLY A 117 -38.27 12.74 16.19
C GLY A 117 -39.67 13.17 16.64
N LYS A 118 -40.51 13.63 15.72
CA LYS A 118 -41.95 13.85 15.98
C LYS A 118 -42.78 13.20 14.87
N ASN A 119 -43.07 11.91 15.02
CA ASN A 119 -44.33 11.44 15.59
C ASN A 119 -44.62 10.01 15.06
N LEU A 120 -44.32 9.02 15.90
CA LEU A 120 -44.87 7.68 15.82
C LEU A 120 -46.36 7.76 16.16
N HIS A 121 -47.21 7.44 15.18
CA HIS A 121 -48.52 6.87 15.49
C HIS A 121 -48.84 5.78 14.45
N VAL A 122 -48.38 4.57 14.74
CA VAL A 122 -49.06 3.37 14.27
C VAL A 122 -49.88 2.89 15.47
N LYS A 123 -51.20 3.02 15.37
CA LYS A 123 -52.14 2.24 16.16
C LYS A 123 -52.92 1.37 15.18
N ILE A 124 -52.69 0.07 15.38
CA ILE A 124 -53.51 -1.13 15.12
C ILE A 124 -54.87 -0.86 14.47
#